data_AF-A0AB40B6F5-F1
#
_entry.id   AF-A0AB40B6F5-F1
#
_cell.length_a   1.000
_cell.length_b   1.000
_cell.length_c   1.000
_cell.angle_alpha   90.00
_cell.angle_beta   90.00
_cell.angle_gamma   90.00
#
_symmetry.space_group_name_H-M   'P 1'
#
loop_
_entity.id
_entity.type
_entity.pdbx_description
1 polymer ?
#
loop_
_entity_poly.entity_id
_entity_poly.type
_entity_poly.pdbx_seq_one_letter_code
_entity_poly.pdbx_strand_id
1 'polypeptide(L)'
;MRNDDSTADFGANRLLLLPEIKNMTVLTVERQPWAGRNQYGIPYPSYFHPRNRSELTSWQELVRKSTRTHLFSFVGGSRPAANQMAAVRGEILKQCNASAQCLQVECEAGTSRCYEPDRVLNVMMRAEFCLQPPGDSFTRRSVFDSILAGCVPVFFSEHTAYTQYKWYMPNRTQDWSVFLGSDQWIRIEEELGKIQKIQIQQMRIQIIDLIPSMTYAHPDVVHGDEIGFRDAVDVALVELNRLVWSGRKPV
;
A
#
# COMPACT_ATOMS: atom_id res chain seq x y z
N MET A 1 9.79 -8.78 -7.88
CA MET A 1 10.98 -8.81 -8.78
C MET A 1 11.67 -10.18 -8.70
N ARG A 2 12.00 -10.83 -9.84
CA ARG A 2 12.64 -12.17 -9.88
C ARG A 2 14.17 -12.09 -9.74
N ASN A 3 14.79 -13.21 -9.37
CA ASN A 3 16.22 -13.33 -9.04
C ASN A 3 17.09 -13.95 -10.15
N ASP A 4 16.52 -14.49 -11.23
CA ASP A 4 17.28 -15.20 -12.25
C ASP A 4 16.77 -15.02 -13.69
N ASP A 5 17.63 -15.42 -14.64
CA ASP A 5 17.43 -15.30 -16.08
C ASP A 5 16.66 -16.49 -16.71
N SER A 6 16.23 -17.47 -15.91
CA SER A 6 15.79 -18.79 -16.40
C SER A 6 14.28 -18.92 -16.67
N THR A 7 13.48 -17.88 -16.38
CA THR A 7 12.01 -17.94 -16.50
C THR A 7 11.47 -16.89 -17.47
N ALA A 8 10.38 -17.22 -18.16
CA ALA A 8 9.73 -16.34 -19.13
C ALA A 8 9.41 -14.95 -18.53
N ASP A 9 9.86 -13.92 -19.23
CA ASP A 9 9.96 -12.54 -18.79
C ASP A 9 8.59 -11.84 -18.71
N PHE A 10 8.41 -11.01 -17.68
CA PHE A 10 7.32 -10.06 -17.57
C PHE A 10 7.91 -8.69 -17.20
N GLY A 11 8.59 -8.04 -18.15
CA GLY A 11 8.88 -6.60 -18.13
C GLY A 11 10.32 -6.17 -17.83
N ALA A 12 10.49 -4.96 -17.28
CA ALA A 12 11.77 -4.24 -17.18
C ALA A 12 12.79 -4.81 -16.16
N ASN A 13 12.59 -6.01 -15.60
CA ASN A 13 13.42 -6.54 -14.52
C ASN A 13 14.87 -6.81 -14.93
N ARG A 14 15.13 -7.19 -16.19
CA ARG A 14 16.49 -7.43 -16.68
C ARG A 14 17.35 -6.17 -16.77
N LEU A 15 16.73 -5.02 -17.07
CA LEU A 15 17.44 -3.73 -17.06
C LEU A 15 18.02 -3.42 -15.68
N LEU A 16 17.28 -3.77 -14.61
CA LEU A 16 17.73 -3.59 -13.23
C LEU A 16 18.92 -4.49 -12.85
N LEU A 17 19.24 -5.51 -13.66
CA LEU A 17 20.36 -6.42 -13.43
C LEU A 17 21.66 -5.92 -14.09
N LEU A 18 21.58 -4.96 -15.02
CA LEU A 18 22.74 -4.41 -15.72
C LEU A 18 23.71 -3.71 -14.75
N PRO A 19 25.03 -3.89 -14.91
CA PRO A 19 26.03 -3.28 -14.03
C PRO A 19 25.90 -1.76 -13.92
N GLU A 20 25.57 -1.09 -15.03
CA GLU A 20 25.42 0.37 -15.10
C GLU A 20 24.22 0.83 -14.26
N ILE A 21 23.09 0.11 -14.35
CA ILE A 21 21.87 0.43 -13.59
C ILE A 21 22.04 0.10 -12.11
N LYS A 22 22.82 -0.94 -11.75
CA LYS A 22 23.18 -1.24 -10.36
C LYS A 22 23.97 -0.11 -9.69
N ASN A 23 24.63 0.74 -10.48
CA ASN A 23 25.34 1.94 -9.99
C ASN A 23 24.46 3.21 -9.99
N MET A 24 23.20 3.12 -10.43
CA MET A 24 22.23 4.21 -10.39
C MET A 24 21.30 4.09 -9.18
N THR A 25 20.66 5.20 -8.80
CA THR A 25 19.51 5.17 -7.89
C THR A 25 18.25 4.92 -8.69
N VAL A 26 17.45 3.93 -8.29
CA VAL A 26 16.22 3.52 -8.99
C VAL A 26 15.01 3.75 -8.11
N LEU A 27 14.06 4.56 -8.59
CA LEU A 27 12.73 4.65 -8.00
C LEU A 27 11.84 3.58 -8.64
N THR A 28 11.15 2.81 -7.81
CA THR A 28 10.28 1.71 -8.27
C THR A 28 9.06 1.59 -7.36
N VAL A 29 7.94 1.11 -7.88
CA VAL A 29 6.73 0.86 -7.08
C VAL A 29 6.86 -0.36 -6.16
N GLU A 30 7.78 -1.28 -6.48
CA GLU A 30 8.15 -2.40 -5.61
C GLU A 30 9.66 -2.62 -5.72
N ARG A 31 10.35 -2.61 -4.58
CA ARG A 31 11.77 -2.95 -4.46
C ARG A 31 11.95 -4.45 -4.33
N GLN A 32 13.02 -4.98 -4.91
CA GLN A 32 13.51 -6.32 -4.62
C GLN A 32 14.13 -6.30 -3.19
N PRO A 33 13.57 -7.06 -2.21
CA PRO A 33 13.94 -6.89 -0.80
C PRO A 33 15.40 -7.21 -0.44
N TRP A 34 16.05 -8.12 -1.18
CA TRP A 34 17.33 -8.75 -0.85
C TRP A 34 18.53 -8.16 -1.61
N ALA A 35 18.42 -8.03 -2.93
CA ALA A 35 19.44 -7.56 -3.86
C ALA A 35 19.16 -6.13 -4.39
N GLY A 36 17.95 -5.59 -4.21
CA GLY A 36 17.59 -4.23 -4.64
C GLY A 36 18.10 -3.17 -3.68
N ARG A 37 19.42 -3.08 -3.44
CA ARG A 37 20.02 -2.12 -2.49
C ARG A 37 20.00 -0.68 -3.01
N ASN A 38 19.98 -0.50 -4.33
CA ASN A 38 19.94 0.78 -5.02
C ASN A 38 18.52 1.19 -5.44
N GLN A 39 17.51 0.41 -5.05
CA GLN A 39 16.11 0.60 -5.38
C GLN A 39 15.37 1.21 -4.19
N TYR A 40 14.47 2.16 -4.44
CA TYR A 40 13.68 2.85 -3.43
C TYR A 40 12.21 2.82 -3.82
N GLY A 41 11.37 2.38 -2.88
CA GLY A 41 9.93 2.23 -3.08
C GLY A 41 9.23 3.58 -3.10
N ILE A 42 8.52 3.88 -4.20
CA ILE A 42 7.56 4.97 -4.28
C ILE A 42 6.13 4.40 -4.24
N PRO A 43 5.13 5.13 -3.69
CA PRO A 43 3.75 4.67 -3.64
C PRO A 43 3.21 4.25 -5.01
N TYR A 44 2.39 3.20 -5.06
CA TYR A 44 1.62 2.94 -6.28
C TYR A 44 0.66 4.12 -6.54
N PRO A 45 0.52 4.60 -7.80
CA PRO A 45 -0.59 5.45 -8.16
C PRO A 45 -1.92 4.77 -7.80
N SER A 46 -2.78 5.50 -7.10
CA SER A 46 -3.99 4.98 -6.45
C SER A 46 -5.21 5.78 -6.90
N TYR A 47 -6.38 5.52 -6.33
CA TYR A 47 -7.63 6.04 -6.90
C TYR A 47 -7.93 7.53 -6.69
N PHE A 48 -7.14 8.24 -5.89
CA PHE A 48 -7.37 9.65 -5.59
C PHE A 48 -6.15 10.48 -6.01
N HIS A 49 -6.40 11.56 -6.75
CA HIS A 49 -5.37 12.49 -7.25
C HIS A 49 -5.91 13.92 -7.18
N PRO A 50 -5.68 14.66 -6.07
CA PRO A 50 -6.23 15.98 -5.86
C PRO A 50 -5.54 17.01 -6.76
N ARG A 51 -6.32 18.00 -7.20
CA ARG A 51 -5.83 19.14 -7.98
C ARG A 51 -5.26 20.25 -7.11
N ASN A 52 -5.68 20.33 -5.86
CA ASN A 52 -5.28 21.38 -4.94
C ASN A 52 -5.49 20.96 -3.47
N ARG A 53 -4.99 21.79 -2.56
CA ARG A 53 -5.12 21.62 -1.10
C ARG A 53 -6.57 21.49 -0.61
N SER A 54 -7.52 22.16 -1.25
CA SER A 54 -8.93 22.11 -0.85
C SER A 54 -9.55 20.74 -1.10
N GLU A 55 -9.30 20.14 -2.27
CA GLU A 55 -9.75 18.78 -2.60
C GLU A 55 -9.13 17.74 -1.66
N LEU A 56 -7.82 17.86 -1.42
CA LEU A 56 -7.10 16.99 -0.47
C LEU A 56 -7.70 17.08 0.95
N THR A 57 -7.91 18.30 1.44
CA THR A 57 -8.48 18.53 2.78
C THR A 57 -9.91 17.98 2.88
N SER A 58 -10.72 18.21 1.85
CA SER A 58 -12.10 17.70 1.77
C SER A 58 -12.11 16.16 1.78
N TRP A 59 -11.19 15.52 1.07
CA TRP A 59 -11.05 14.06 1.09
C TRP A 59 -10.66 13.55 2.47
N GLN A 60 -9.64 14.15 3.11
CA GLN A 60 -9.26 13.76 4.47
C GLN A 60 -10.41 13.95 5.45
N GLU A 61 -11.20 15.02 5.34
CA GLU A 61 -12.38 15.22 6.18
C GLU A 61 -13.47 14.18 5.96
N LEU A 62 -13.78 13.86 4.71
CA LEU A 62 -14.71 12.78 4.34
C LEU A 62 -14.26 11.46 4.98
N VAL A 63 -12.98 11.12 4.82
CA VAL A 63 -12.39 9.89 5.37
C VAL A 63 -12.36 9.91 6.89
N ARG A 64 -12.09 11.05 7.56
CA ARG A 64 -12.15 11.15 9.03
C ARG A 64 -13.57 10.93 9.56
N LYS A 65 -14.57 11.48 8.87
CA LYS A 65 -15.99 11.43 9.27
C LYS A 65 -16.67 10.12 8.86
N SER A 66 -16.02 9.24 8.07
CA SER A 66 -16.64 8.00 7.61
C SER A 66 -16.95 7.04 8.76
N THR A 67 -18.16 6.50 8.77
CA THR A 67 -18.62 5.51 9.75
C THR A 67 -18.07 4.12 9.40
N ARG A 68 -17.41 3.48 10.37
CA ARG A 68 -16.85 2.13 10.24
C ARG A 68 -17.87 1.11 10.72
N THR A 69 -18.55 0.46 9.78
CA THR A 69 -19.64 -0.50 10.07
C THR A 69 -19.18 -1.95 10.14
N HIS A 70 -17.95 -2.24 9.72
CA HIS A 70 -17.38 -3.60 9.69
C HIS A 70 -15.98 -3.60 10.31
N LEU A 71 -15.59 -4.73 10.88
CA LEU A 71 -14.26 -4.87 11.47
C LEU A 71 -13.19 -4.89 10.38
N PHE A 72 -13.38 -5.65 9.30
CA PHE A 72 -12.37 -5.77 8.26
C PHE A 72 -12.97 -5.84 6.86
N SER A 73 -12.14 -5.59 5.86
CA SER A 73 -12.50 -5.80 4.47
C SER A 73 -11.39 -6.45 3.67
N PHE A 74 -11.78 -7.12 2.59
CA PHE A 74 -10.87 -7.69 1.63
C PHE A 74 -11.29 -7.36 0.19
N VAL A 75 -10.38 -6.74 -0.55
CA VAL A 75 -10.52 -6.56 -2.00
C VAL A 75 -9.51 -7.49 -2.64
N GLY A 76 -9.99 -8.55 -3.30
CA GLY A 76 -9.12 -9.61 -3.82
C GLY A 76 -9.91 -10.82 -4.30
N GLY A 77 -9.22 -11.76 -4.92
CA GLY A 77 -9.82 -13.02 -5.38
C GLY A 77 -8.87 -14.20 -5.14
N SER A 78 -9.40 -15.39 -5.40
CA SER A 78 -8.66 -16.65 -5.29
C SER A 78 -7.43 -16.69 -6.20
N ARG A 79 -6.41 -17.46 -5.80
CA ARG A 79 -5.20 -17.67 -6.59
C ARG A 79 -4.91 -19.16 -6.74
N PRO A 80 -4.27 -19.60 -7.85
CA PRO A 80 -3.89 -21.00 -8.04
C PRO A 80 -3.01 -21.51 -6.90
N ALA A 81 -3.23 -22.75 -6.46
CA ALA A 81 -2.52 -23.36 -5.34
C ALA A 81 -0.99 -23.45 -5.53
N ALA A 82 -0.51 -23.40 -6.78
CA ALA A 82 0.92 -23.36 -7.11
C ALA A 82 1.61 -22.06 -6.64
N ASN A 83 0.85 -21.01 -6.32
CA ASN A 83 1.40 -19.80 -5.72
C ASN A 83 1.57 -20.03 -4.21
N GLN A 84 2.81 -19.97 -3.70
CA GLN A 84 3.12 -20.14 -2.27
C GLN A 84 2.35 -19.14 -1.37
N MET A 85 1.90 -18.02 -1.94
CA MET A 85 1.13 -16.97 -1.26
C MET A 85 -0.40 -17.15 -1.44
N ALA A 86 -0.86 -18.27 -2.02
CA ALA A 86 -2.27 -18.61 -2.14
C ALA A 86 -2.90 -19.03 -0.80
N ALA A 87 -2.12 -19.61 0.11
CA ALA A 87 -2.61 -20.12 1.38
C ALA A 87 -3.28 -19.03 2.22
N VAL A 88 -2.60 -17.89 2.41
CA VAL A 88 -3.16 -16.76 3.17
C VAL A 88 -4.42 -16.18 2.53
N ARG A 89 -4.47 -16.10 1.19
CA ARG A 89 -5.68 -15.64 0.47
C ARG A 89 -6.85 -16.59 0.66
N GLY A 90 -6.60 -17.89 0.57
CA GLY A 90 -7.64 -18.90 0.77
C GLY A 90 -8.25 -18.77 2.16
N GLU A 91 -7.41 -18.57 3.17
CA GLU A 91 -7.88 -18.41 4.55
C GLU A 91 -8.62 -17.08 4.76
N ILE A 92 -8.15 -15.97 4.17
CA ILE A 92 -8.86 -14.69 4.16
C ILE A 92 -10.26 -14.83 3.54
N LEU A 93 -10.35 -15.43 2.35
CA LEU A 93 -11.63 -15.59 1.64
C LEU A 93 -12.59 -16.48 2.42
N LYS A 94 -12.09 -17.59 2.96
CA LYS A 94 -12.86 -18.51 3.79
C LYS A 94 -13.45 -17.81 5.03
N GLN A 95 -12.62 -17.08 5.78
CA GLN A 95 -13.10 -16.38 6.98
C GLN A 95 -14.01 -15.20 6.65
N CYS A 96 -13.69 -14.43 5.60
CA CYS A 96 -14.52 -13.30 5.17
C CYS A 96 -15.92 -13.77 4.72
N ASN A 97 -16.00 -14.87 3.96
CA ASN A 97 -17.27 -15.47 3.55
C ASN A 97 -18.12 -15.97 4.73
N ALA A 98 -17.48 -16.35 5.84
CA ALA A 98 -18.15 -16.85 7.03
C ALA A 98 -18.47 -15.75 8.07
N SER A 99 -18.04 -14.51 7.84
CA SER A 99 -18.11 -13.43 8.82
C SER A 99 -19.07 -12.32 8.40
N ALA A 100 -20.00 -11.96 9.28
CA ALA A 100 -20.82 -10.76 9.13
C ALA A 100 -20.05 -9.46 9.39
N GLN A 101 -18.81 -9.55 9.90
CA GLN A 101 -17.92 -8.41 10.16
C GLN A 101 -16.94 -8.14 9.01
N CYS A 102 -17.02 -8.90 7.92
CA CYS A 102 -16.19 -8.70 6.73
C CYS A 102 -16.98 -8.10 5.56
N LEU A 103 -16.42 -7.08 4.91
CA LEU A 103 -16.84 -6.66 3.58
C LEU A 103 -15.85 -7.14 2.52
N GLN A 104 -16.34 -7.55 1.35
CA GLN A 104 -15.45 -7.92 0.26
C GLN A 104 -15.88 -7.40 -1.11
N VAL A 105 -14.87 -7.17 -1.94
CA VAL A 105 -15.01 -7.03 -3.39
C VAL A 105 -14.20 -8.16 -4.01
N GLU A 106 -14.89 -9.17 -4.52
CA GLU A 106 -14.25 -10.31 -5.16
C GLU A 106 -13.70 -9.92 -6.54
N CYS A 107 -12.39 -10.14 -6.72
CA CYS A 107 -11.69 -9.86 -7.97
C CYS A 107 -11.63 -11.12 -8.83
N GLU A 108 -12.57 -11.28 -9.74
CA GLU A 108 -12.60 -12.39 -10.69
C GLU A 108 -12.05 -11.96 -12.05
N ALA A 109 -11.41 -12.91 -12.75
CA ALA A 109 -10.96 -12.69 -14.12
C ALA A 109 -12.15 -12.33 -15.02
N GLY A 110 -12.01 -11.26 -15.82
CA GLY A 110 -13.07 -10.76 -16.69
C GLY A 110 -14.06 -9.80 -16.02
N THR A 111 -13.88 -9.47 -14.73
CA THR A 111 -14.72 -8.47 -14.04
C THR A 111 -13.95 -7.16 -13.80
N SER A 112 -14.66 -6.03 -13.90
CA SER A 112 -14.12 -4.69 -13.61
C SER A 112 -14.21 -4.28 -12.15
N ARG A 113 -14.85 -5.07 -11.28
CA ARG A 113 -15.27 -4.64 -9.93
C ARG A 113 -14.12 -4.11 -9.08
N CYS A 114 -12.95 -4.75 -9.15
CA CYS A 114 -11.75 -4.31 -8.40
C CYS A 114 -11.00 -3.15 -9.04
N TYR A 115 -11.44 -2.73 -10.23
CA TYR A 115 -10.95 -1.58 -10.98
C TYR A 115 -11.91 -0.38 -10.93
N GLU A 116 -13.07 -0.52 -10.26
CA GLU A 116 -14.05 0.55 -10.03
C GLU A 116 -13.68 1.30 -8.73
N PRO A 117 -13.19 2.56 -8.82
CA PRO A 117 -12.73 3.32 -7.66
C PRO A 117 -13.79 3.45 -6.57
N ASP A 118 -15.01 3.86 -6.95
CA ASP A 118 -16.11 4.11 -6.01
C ASP A 118 -16.49 2.85 -5.23
N ARG A 119 -16.49 1.69 -5.91
CA ARG A 119 -16.82 0.40 -5.27
C ARG A 119 -15.75 0.03 -4.25
N VAL A 120 -14.48 0.10 -4.65
CA VAL A 120 -13.35 -0.30 -3.81
C VAL A 120 -13.24 0.63 -2.59
N LEU A 121 -13.23 1.94 -2.82
CA LEU A 121 -13.08 2.93 -1.75
C LEU A 121 -14.28 2.91 -0.81
N ASN A 122 -15.51 2.74 -1.30
CA ASN A 122 -16.69 2.64 -0.42
C ASN A 122 -16.61 1.45 0.53
N VAL A 123 -16.17 0.27 0.05
CA VAL A 123 -15.97 -0.90 0.91
C VAL A 123 -14.89 -0.64 1.95
N MET A 124 -13.73 -0.12 1.54
CA MET A 124 -12.63 0.16 2.44
C MET A 124 -12.96 1.25 3.47
N MET A 125 -13.70 2.30 3.09
CA MET A 125 -14.12 3.39 3.98
C MET A 125 -15.09 2.96 5.09
N ARG A 126 -15.72 1.80 4.94
CA ARG A 126 -16.67 1.22 5.92
C ARG A 126 -16.03 0.19 6.85
N ALA A 127 -14.78 -0.20 6.62
CA ALA A 127 -14.07 -1.18 7.44
C ALA A 127 -12.97 -0.51 8.29
N GLU A 128 -12.76 -1.00 9.51
CA GLU A 128 -11.64 -0.55 10.36
C GLU A 128 -10.30 -1.01 9.78
N PHE A 129 -10.24 -2.26 9.33
CA PHE A 129 -9.04 -2.91 8.82
C PHE A 129 -9.18 -3.35 7.35
N CYS A 130 -8.11 -3.25 6.58
CA CYS A 130 -8.06 -3.69 5.19
C CYS A 130 -6.98 -4.76 5.02
N LEU A 131 -7.38 -5.96 4.64
CA LEU A 131 -6.46 -7.10 4.51
C LEU A 131 -5.63 -6.98 3.23
N GLN A 132 -4.30 -6.93 3.38
CA GLN A 132 -3.34 -6.73 2.28
C GLN A 132 -2.37 -7.91 2.17
N PRO A 133 -2.84 -9.13 1.78
CA PRO A 133 -1.94 -10.25 1.52
C PRO A 133 -1.08 -9.99 0.27
N PRO A 134 0.17 -10.50 0.23
CA PRO A 134 1.05 -10.46 -0.95
C PRO A 134 0.37 -11.01 -2.19
N GLY A 135 0.58 -10.41 -3.37
CA GLY A 135 0.02 -10.74 -4.69
C GLY A 135 0.80 -11.71 -5.54
N ASP A 136 0.83 -11.42 -6.85
CA ASP A 136 1.85 -11.93 -7.77
C ASP A 136 3.26 -11.38 -7.40
N SER A 137 3.28 -10.31 -6.60
CA SER A 137 4.43 -9.63 -6.05
C SER A 137 4.21 -9.32 -4.56
N PHE A 138 5.19 -8.74 -3.86
CA PHE A 138 5.08 -8.54 -2.40
C PHE A 138 4.05 -7.48 -2.01
N THR A 139 3.99 -6.39 -2.76
CA THR A 139 3.09 -5.26 -2.52
C THR A 139 2.01 -5.20 -3.60
N ARG A 140 1.03 -4.32 -3.41
CA ARG A 140 -0.08 -4.10 -4.34
C ARG A 140 -0.63 -2.68 -4.15
N ARG A 141 -1.20 -2.11 -5.23
CA ARG A 141 -1.89 -0.81 -5.19
C ARG A 141 -2.90 -0.68 -4.04
N SER A 142 -3.62 -1.76 -3.74
CA SER A 142 -4.63 -1.85 -2.68
C SER A 142 -4.12 -1.42 -1.29
N VAL A 143 -2.81 -1.51 -1.02
CA VAL A 143 -2.21 -0.98 0.22
C VAL A 143 -2.44 0.54 0.31
N PHE A 144 -2.18 1.26 -0.77
CA PHE A 144 -2.35 2.71 -0.85
C PHE A 144 -3.83 3.09 -0.89
N ASP A 145 -4.65 2.32 -1.60
CA ASP A 145 -6.12 2.52 -1.60
C ASP A 145 -6.69 2.40 -0.16
N SER A 146 -6.15 1.52 0.68
CA SER A 146 -6.59 1.43 2.09
C SER A 146 -6.19 2.66 2.92
N ILE A 147 -5.01 3.22 2.69
CA ILE A 147 -4.57 4.48 3.32
C ILE A 147 -5.47 5.63 2.88
N LEU A 148 -5.75 5.75 1.58
CA LEU A 148 -6.68 6.74 1.03
C LEU A 148 -8.09 6.64 1.64
N ALA A 149 -8.55 5.42 1.93
CA ALA A 149 -9.84 5.16 2.56
C ALA A 149 -9.80 5.26 4.10
N GLY A 150 -8.64 5.58 4.70
CA GLY A 150 -8.44 5.60 6.16
C GLY A 150 -8.72 4.26 6.83
N CYS A 151 -8.52 3.17 6.10
CA CYS A 151 -8.70 1.79 6.54
C CYS A 151 -7.33 1.23 6.93
N VAL A 152 -7.15 0.79 8.17
CA VAL A 152 -5.84 0.40 8.70
C VAL A 152 -5.34 -0.85 7.95
N PRO A 153 -4.19 -0.79 7.26
CA PRO A 153 -3.69 -1.93 6.50
C PRO A 153 -3.24 -3.06 7.43
N VAL A 154 -3.65 -4.28 7.09
CA VAL A 154 -3.22 -5.52 7.75
C VAL A 154 -2.33 -6.30 6.79
N PHE A 155 -1.07 -6.50 7.19
CA PHE A 155 -0.06 -7.17 6.39
C PHE A 155 0.17 -8.61 6.84
N PHE A 156 0.49 -9.44 5.86
CA PHE A 156 0.79 -10.88 6.03
C PHE A 156 2.22 -11.22 5.59
N SER A 157 3.00 -10.19 5.23
CA SER A 157 4.42 -10.27 4.93
C SER A 157 5.07 -8.91 5.24
N GLU A 158 6.23 -8.92 5.89
CA GLU A 158 7.00 -7.69 6.14
C GLU A 158 7.40 -7.01 4.83
N HIS A 159 7.53 -7.79 3.76
CA HIS A 159 7.93 -7.31 2.45
C HIS A 159 6.82 -6.56 1.70
N THR A 160 5.58 -6.59 2.18
CA THR A 160 4.48 -5.83 1.58
C THR A 160 4.65 -4.33 1.78
N ALA A 161 5.22 -3.88 2.92
CA ALA A 161 5.41 -2.46 3.17
C ALA A 161 6.69 -2.10 3.94
N TYR A 162 7.04 -2.86 4.99
CA TYR A 162 8.10 -2.47 5.93
C TYR A 162 9.50 -2.46 5.31
N THR A 163 9.73 -3.27 4.26
CA THR A 163 10.99 -3.26 3.52
C THR A 163 10.95 -2.46 2.21
N GLN A 164 9.85 -1.75 1.94
CA GLN A 164 9.54 -1.15 0.64
C GLN A 164 9.58 0.39 0.69
N TYR A 165 8.82 1.03 1.58
CA TYR A 165 8.46 2.45 1.47
C TYR A 165 9.03 3.31 2.60
N LYS A 166 10.33 3.15 2.91
CA LYS A 166 10.98 3.82 4.04
C LYS A 166 10.87 5.35 4.02
N TRP A 167 10.80 5.96 2.84
CA TRP A 167 10.67 7.42 2.69
C TRP A 167 9.27 7.95 3.03
N TYR A 168 8.27 7.07 2.99
CA TYR A 168 6.87 7.45 3.06
C TYR A 168 6.20 6.97 4.34
N MET A 169 6.67 5.86 4.92
CA MET A 169 6.04 5.24 6.09
C MET A 169 6.74 5.62 7.40
N PRO A 170 6.00 5.82 8.51
CA PRO A 170 6.59 5.97 9.83
C PRO A 170 7.41 4.74 10.25
N ASN A 171 8.51 4.97 10.96
CA ASN A 171 9.41 3.90 11.42
C ASN A 171 8.74 2.90 12.37
N ARG A 172 7.84 3.36 13.24
CA ARG A 172 7.09 2.50 14.17
C ARG A 172 5.87 1.95 13.46
N THR A 173 5.96 0.72 12.98
CA THR A 173 4.95 0.08 12.13
C THR A 173 3.60 -0.09 12.85
N GLN A 174 3.62 -0.29 14.16
CA GLN A 174 2.43 -0.45 14.99
C GLN A 174 1.59 0.83 15.12
N ASP A 175 2.16 1.99 14.78
CA ASP A 175 1.46 3.27 14.85
C ASP A 175 0.51 3.46 13.65
N TRP A 176 0.59 2.63 12.60
CA TRP A 176 -0.18 2.84 11.36
C TRP A 176 -0.67 1.55 10.68
N SER A 177 -0.27 0.37 11.16
CA SER A 177 -0.59 -0.92 10.54
C SER A 177 -0.64 -2.07 11.53
N VAL A 178 -1.19 -3.20 11.08
CA VAL A 178 -1.21 -4.47 11.80
C VAL A 178 -0.44 -5.51 10.99
N PHE A 179 0.31 -6.38 11.66
CA PHE A 179 0.96 -7.53 11.05
C PHE A 179 0.43 -8.81 11.68
N LEU A 180 0.02 -9.78 10.85
CA LEU A 180 -0.40 -11.11 11.28
C LEU A 180 0.58 -12.18 10.79
N GLY A 181 1.18 -12.89 11.75
CA GLY A 181 2.06 -14.04 11.51
C GLY A 181 1.29 -15.26 10.98
N SER A 182 1.99 -16.22 10.40
CA SER A 182 1.37 -17.40 9.75
C SER A 182 0.48 -18.23 10.66
N ASP A 183 0.80 -18.27 11.95
CA ASP A 183 0.03 -18.92 13.02
C ASP A 183 -1.29 -18.20 13.33
N GLN A 184 -1.38 -16.91 13.03
CA GLN A 184 -2.56 -16.06 13.23
C GLN A 184 -3.53 -16.08 12.04
N TRP A 185 -3.08 -16.54 10.86
CA TRP A 185 -3.89 -16.46 9.62
C TRP A 185 -5.21 -17.23 9.73
N ILE A 186 -5.29 -18.27 10.54
CA ILE A 186 -6.50 -19.08 10.74
C ILE A 186 -7.57 -18.42 11.64
N ARG A 187 -7.28 -17.25 12.24
CA ARG A 187 -8.14 -16.57 13.21
C ARG A 187 -8.09 -15.03 13.07
N ILE A 188 -8.16 -14.52 11.84
CA ILE A 188 -7.98 -13.09 11.53
C ILE A 188 -8.96 -12.21 12.29
N GLU A 189 -10.26 -12.54 12.27
CA GLU A 189 -11.27 -11.76 12.99
C GLU A 189 -11.01 -11.68 14.49
N GLU A 190 -10.65 -12.81 15.10
CA GLU A 190 -10.32 -12.89 16.54
C GLU A 190 -9.09 -12.01 16.86
N GLU A 191 -8.03 -12.10 16.06
CA GLU A 191 -6.81 -11.33 16.26
C GLU A 191 -7.03 -9.82 16.09
N LEU A 192 -7.80 -9.41 15.07
CA LEU A 192 -8.15 -8.01 14.88
C LEU A 192 -9.10 -7.50 15.98
N GLY A 193 -9.98 -8.37 16.51
CA GLY A 193 -10.88 -8.05 17.62
C GLY A 193 -10.17 -7.78 18.95
N LYS A 194 -8.92 -8.24 19.11
CA LYS A 194 -8.10 -7.98 20.32
C LYS A 194 -7.58 -6.53 20.37
N ILE A 195 -7.57 -5.83 19.24
CA ILE A 195 -7.02 -4.47 19.16
C ILE A 195 -8.04 -3.48 19.71
N GLN A 196 -7.62 -2.66 20.67
CA GLN A 196 -8.54 -1.73 21.33
C GLN A 196 -8.98 -0.63 20.37
N LYS A 197 -10.25 -0.21 20.47
CA LYS A 197 -10.80 0.87 19.63
C LYS A 197 -9.96 2.14 19.64
N ILE A 198 -9.39 2.52 20.78
CA ILE A 198 -8.50 3.69 20.88
C ILE A 198 -7.24 3.55 20.01
N GLN A 199 -6.63 2.37 19.98
CA GLN A 199 -5.46 2.09 19.14
C GLN A 199 -5.83 2.16 17.66
N ILE A 200 -7.01 1.62 17.29
CA ILE A 200 -7.52 1.69 15.91
C ILE A 200 -7.71 3.15 15.48
N GLN A 201 -8.30 4.00 16.33
CA GLN A 201 -8.47 5.43 16.01
C GLN A 201 -7.13 6.16 15.87
N GLN A 202 -6.14 5.84 16.71
CA GLN A 202 -4.79 6.41 16.61
C GLN A 202 -4.11 6.00 15.29
N MET A 203 -4.17 4.71 14.93
CA MET A 203 -3.65 4.24 13.63
C MET A 203 -4.35 4.91 12.46
N ARG A 204 -5.67 5.08 12.55
CA ARG A 204 -6.46 5.76 11.52
C ARG A 204 -6.07 7.23 11.35
N ILE A 205 -5.80 7.96 12.43
CA ILE A 205 -5.30 9.35 12.36
C ILE A 205 -3.96 9.36 11.62
N GLN A 206 -3.03 8.48 12.00
CA GLN A 206 -1.72 8.39 11.36
C GLN A 206 -1.83 8.13 9.85
N ILE A 207 -2.61 7.15 9.40
CA ILE A 207 -2.74 6.87 7.96
C ILE A 207 -3.43 8.01 7.18
N ILE A 208 -4.40 8.72 7.79
CA ILE A 208 -5.04 9.87 7.14
C ILE A 208 -4.04 11.02 6.95
N ASP A 209 -3.14 11.22 7.91
CA ASP A 209 -2.08 12.21 7.83
C ASP A 209 -1.01 11.85 6.78
N LEU A 210 -0.86 10.57 6.43
CA LEU A 210 0.01 10.10 5.34
C LEU A 210 -0.57 10.34 3.94
N ILE A 211 -1.89 10.54 3.79
CA ILE A 211 -2.57 10.68 2.48
C ILE A 211 -1.85 11.66 1.53
N PRO A 212 -1.45 12.88 1.93
CA PRO A 212 -0.78 13.82 1.02
C PRO A 212 0.50 13.22 0.43
N SER A 213 1.38 12.67 1.27
CA SER A 213 2.65 12.08 0.86
C SER A 213 2.53 10.77 0.08
N MET A 214 1.38 10.11 0.13
CA MET A 214 1.11 8.84 -0.56
C MET A 214 0.38 9.03 -1.90
N THR A 215 0.01 10.26 -2.21
CA THR A 215 -0.83 10.61 -3.35
C THR A 215 -0.02 11.41 -4.37
N TYR A 216 -0.37 11.29 -5.64
CA TYR A 216 0.21 12.12 -6.71
C TYR A 216 -0.80 13.22 -7.09
N ALA A 217 -0.32 14.45 -7.31
CA ALA A 217 -1.18 15.52 -7.80
C ALA A 217 -1.78 15.16 -9.18
N HIS A 218 -2.97 15.69 -9.46
CA HIS A 218 -3.62 15.48 -10.76
C HIS A 218 -2.73 16.02 -11.90
N PRO A 219 -2.59 15.30 -13.03
CA PRO A 219 -1.66 15.68 -14.11
C PRO A 219 -1.97 17.04 -14.78
N ASP A 220 -3.25 17.43 -14.80
CA ASP A 220 -3.68 18.73 -15.36
C ASP A 220 -3.27 19.94 -14.51
N VAL A 221 -2.62 19.75 -13.35
CA VAL A 221 -2.16 20.86 -12.53
C VAL A 221 -0.77 21.30 -12.96
N VAL A 222 -0.57 22.60 -13.08
CA VAL A 222 0.77 23.18 -13.30
C VAL A 222 1.59 22.98 -12.03
N HIS A 223 2.68 22.22 -12.12
CA HIS A 223 3.52 21.89 -10.97
C HIS A 223 4.19 23.14 -10.37
N GLY A 224 4.06 23.35 -9.05
CA GLY A 224 4.65 24.48 -8.32
C GLY A 224 3.90 24.81 -7.03
N ASP A 225 4.08 26.03 -6.50
CA ASP A 225 3.40 26.54 -5.29
C ASP A 225 1.85 26.56 -5.41
N GLU A 226 1.31 26.29 -6.60
CA GLU A 226 -0.12 26.31 -6.92
C GLU A 226 -0.91 25.09 -6.38
N ILE A 227 -0.27 23.93 -6.16
CA ILE A 227 -0.98 22.74 -5.62
C ILE A 227 -1.33 22.90 -4.12
N GLY A 228 -0.50 23.61 -3.35
CA GLY A 228 -0.72 23.87 -1.92
C GLY A 228 -0.50 22.68 -0.98
N PHE A 229 0.12 21.59 -1.42
CA PHE A 229 0.53 20.45 -0.58
C PHE A 229 1.79 19.79 -1.15
N ARG A 230 2.43 18.90 -0.38
CA ARG A 230 3.55 18.08 -0.84
C ARG A 230 3.05 16.67 -1.15
N ASP A 231 3.26 16.24 -2.37
CA ASP A 231 2.77 14.96 -2.89
C ASP A 231 3.86 13.88 -2.86
N ALA A 232 3.57 12.70 -3.41
CA ALA A 232 4.51 11.58 -3.45
C ALA A 232 5.78 11.86 -4.26
N VAL A 233 5.71 12.71 -5.28
CA VAL A 233 6.86 13.13 -6.09
C VAL A 233 7.75 14.07 -5.28
N ASP A 234 7.16 15.03 -4.56
CA ASP A 234 7.92 15.95 -3.69
C ASP A 234 8.75 15.19 -2.65
N VAL A 235 8.15 14.18 -2.01
CA VAL A 235 8.85 13.32 -1.05
C VAL A 235 10.01 12.58 -1.73
N ALA A 236 9.78 11.98 -2.90
CA ALA A 236 10.83 11.29 -3.64
C ALA A 236 12.00 12.21 -3.99
N LEU A 237 11.71 13.43 -4.48
CA LEU A 237 12.73 14.38 -4.88
C LEU A 237 13.55 14.89 -3.69
N VAL A 238 12.90 15.17 -2.55
CA VAL A 238 13.61 15.57 -1.32
C VAL A 238 14.54 14.47 -0.83
N GLU A 239 14.08 13.22 -0.78
CA GLU A 239 14.89 12.10 -0.31
C GLU A 239 16.00 11.72 -1.30
N LEU A 240 15.71 11.76 -2.59
CA LEU A 240 16.72 11.57 -3.63
C LEU A 240 17.82 12.63 -3.54
N ASN A 241 17.44 13.90 -3.34
CA ASN A 241 18.38 14.99 -3.13
C ASN A 241 19.25 14.71 -1.90
N ARG A 242 18.66 14.32 -0.77
CA ARG A 242 19.44 13.94 0.44
C ARG A 242 20.45 12.83 0.17
N LEU A 243 20.09 11.80 -0.58
CA LEU A 243 21.01 10.73 -0.95
C LEU A 243 22.17 11.21 -1.83
N VAL A 244 21.87 11.99 -2.86
CA VAL A 244 22.89 12.48 -3.80
C VAL A 244 23.90 13.41 -3.10
N TRP A 245 23.42 14.26 -2.19
CA TRP A 245 24.28 15.24 -1.52
C TRP A 245 24.97 14.71 -0.27
N SER A 246 24.39 13.75 0.46
CA SER A 246 25.08 13.09 1.60
C SER A 246 26.28 12.24 1.16
N GLY A 247 26.32 11.82 -0.11
CA GLY A 247 27.46 11.12 -0.71
C GLY A 247 28.62 12.02 -1.15
N ARG A 248 28.43 13.36 -1.21
CA ARG A 248 29.51 14.31 -1.53
C ARG A 248 30.14 14.81 -0.24
N LYS A 249 31.38 14.38 0.06
CA LYS A 249 32.22 15.16 0.99
C LYS A 249 32.41 16.56 0.39
N PRO A 250 32.34 17.64 1.19
CA PRO A 250 32.71 18.97 0.69
C PRO A 250 34.15 18.89 0.20
N VAL A 251 34.38 19.39 -1.02
CA VAL A 251 35.71 19.57 -1.61
C VAL A 251 36.39 20.75 -0.93
#